data_AF-A0A2M9J2Q3-F1
#
_entry.id   AF-A0A2M9J2Q3-F1
#
_cell.length_a   1.000
_cell.length_b   1.000
_cell.length_c   1.000
_cell.angle_alpha   90.00
_cell.angle_beta   90.00
_cell.angle_gamma   90.00
#
_symmetry.space_group_name_H-M   'P 1'
#
loop_
_entity.id
_entity.type
_entity.pdbx_description
1 polymer ?
#
loop_
_entity_poly.entity_id
_entity_poly.type
_entity_poly.pdbx_seq_one_letter_code
_entity_poly.pdbx_strand_id
1 'polypeptide(L)'
;MTVRRCAAALAAATAVLGGAAPAAFADGTPSPAAVPPGLYGTKDPQYDGVFRQSLAFLAQEKAGVKPAGQAVTWLTGQQCESGAFTAFRADATKPCDPKAMLDTNATSAAVQALVALGGHDDAVKKGIGWLKSVQNDDGGWAYNPGSKSDANSTAIVIGALAAAGEKPAEVKSAKGGKSPFDGLLTFALPCDGPSPSSEGAGGDPNGGAFAYQGDLKTGKLYANADATAAAVTGSLGKGLTATAGPADAKGTACEKATTPEQAAHNGAAYLARTLAPTGFLKSAMPGAESQPDFGNTADAVVALAADGLSQQAKASADWLAKNATAWAKESGPAAYAQLIFAADATGADPTNFGGVNLVKSLNATGPAPESAASPAPSSEKSDQKSDDKNDGISVWWIVGVGLVAGIGVGFLISGRKKNQQL
;
A
#
# COMPACT_ATOMS: atom_id res chain seq x y z
N MET A 1 17.03 29.78 21.41
CA MET A 1 15.88 29.22 20.68
C MET A 1 16.40 28.63 19.39
N THR A 2 16.61 27.32 19.34
CA THR A 2 17.04 26.63 18.12
C THR A 2 16.52 25.20 18.21
N VAL A 3 15.58 24.88 17.33
CA VAL A 3 14.84 23.62 17.28
C VAL A 3 15.79 22.52 16.80
N ARG A 4 16.14 21.59 17.69
CA ARG A 4 16.71 20.29 17.36
C ARG A 4 15.60 19.25 17.43
N ARG A 5 14.98 18.95 16.29
CA ARG A 5 14.14 17.75 16.09
C ARG A 5 14.33 17.25 14.66
N CYS A 6 15.38 16.46 14.45
CA CYS A 6 15.56 15.61 13.28
C CYS A 6 15.91 14.21 13.81
N ALA A 7 14.87 13.44 14.13
CA ALA A 7 14.91 12.00 14.37
C ALA A 7 13.48 11.56 14.73
N ALA A 8 12.62 11.40 13.73
CA ALA A 8 11.37 10.64 13.84
C ALA A 8 10.77 10.49 12.44
N ALA A 9 10.99 9.34 11.81
CA ALA A 9 10.04 8.67 10.91
C ALA A 9 10.69 7.44 10.27
N LEU A 10 10.99 6.43 11.07
CA LEU A 10 10.94 5.02 10.63
C LEU A 10 10.77 4.17 11.88
N ALA A 11 9.54 4.11 12.39
CA ALA A 11 9.13 3.18 13.46
C ALA A 11 7.60 3.21 13.59
N ALA A 12 6.91 2.60 12.64
CA ALA A 12 5.52 2.19 12.85
C ALA A 12 5.50 0.67 13.04
N ALA A 13 6.06 0.18 14.16
CA ALA A 13 5.65 -1.02 14.92
C ALA A 13 6.78 -1.54 15.83
N THR A 14 6.98 -0.93 17.01
CA THR A 14 7.48 -1.64 18.19
C THR A 14 6.92 -0.96 19.43
N ALA A 15 5.91 -1.57 20.05
CA ALA A 15 5.52 -1.23 21.41
C ALA A 15 4.85 -2.44 22.07
N VAL A 16 5.63 -3.37 22.62
CA VAL A 16 5.36 -4.01 23.93
C VAL A 16 6.66 -4.57 24.49
N LEU A 17 7.31 -3.86 25.41
CA LEU A 17 7.99 -4.48 26.56
C LEU A 17 7.93 -3.51 27.74
N GLY A 18 7.29 -3.94 28.83
CA GLY A 18 7.11 -3.16 30.03
C GLY A 18 8.43 -2.89 30.76
N GLY A 19 8.68 -1.63 31.04
CA GLY A 19 9.71 -1.15 31.95
C GLY A 19 9.32 0.25 32.40
N ALA A 20 9.15 0.45 33.70
CA ALA A 20 8.75 1.74 34.27
C ALA A 20 9.78 2.83 33.91
N ALA A 21 9.39 3.79 33.07
CA ALA A 21 10.18 4.98 32.82
C ALA A 21 9.95 6.01 33.95
N PRO A 22 11.01 6.68 34.45
CA PRO A 22 10.87 7.70 35.48
C PRO A 22 10.10 8.91 34.93
N ALA A 23 9.12 9.36 35.72
CA ALA A 23 8.26 10.49 35.42
C ALA A 23 9.06 11.80 35.39
N ALA A 24 9.23 12.38 34.20
CA ALA A 24 9.50 13.81 34.04
C ALA A 24 9.36 14.23 32.55
N PHE A 25 8.12 14.34 32.04
CA PHE A 25 7.67 15.31 31.02
C PHE A 25 6.13 15.24 30.94
N ALA A 26 5.44 16.12 31.65
CA ALA A 26 4.04 16.51 31.41
C ALA A 26 4.11 17.89 30.71
N ASP A 27 3.33 18.31 29.71
CA ASP A 27 2.02 17.90 29.19
C ASP A 27 1.98 18.22 27.69
N GLY A 28 1.36 17.37 26.87
CA GLY A 28 1.04 17.71 25.48
C GLY A 28 1.10 16.60 24.45
N THR A 29 1.17 15.32 24.83
CA THR A 29 0.88 14.23 23.88
C THR A 29 -0.62 14.28 23.55
N PRO A 30 -1.01 14.49 22.29
CA PRO A 30 -2.42 14.39 21.90
C PRO A 30 -2.98 13.04 22.36
N SER A 31 -4.22 13.00 22.83
CA SER A 31 -4.90 11.73 23.06
C SER A 31 -4.97 10.94 21.74
N PRO A 32 -4.82 9.61 21.77
CA PRO A 32 -4.93 8.80 20.56
C PRO A 32 -6.22 9.12 19.81
N ALA A 33 -6.12 9.41 18.52
CA ALA A 33 -7.30 9.68 17.72
C ALA A 33 -8.19 8.41 17.66
N ALA A 34 -9.50 8.56 17.86
CA ALA A 34 -10.43 7.46 17.66
C ALA A 34 -10.34 7.00 16.19
N VAL A 35 -10.27 5.68 15.97
CA VAL A 35 -10.21 5.12 14.62
C VAL A 35 -11.54 5.40 13.90
N PRO A 36 -11.53 6.11 12.76
CA PRO A 36 -12.75 6.41 12.03
C PRO A 36 -13.38 5.14 11.45
N PRO A 37 -14.73 5.04 11.36
CA PRO A 37 -15.42 3.84 10.86
C PRO A 37 -14.99 3.33 9.47
N GLY A 38 -14.44 4.19 8.61
CA GLY A 38 -13.98 3.83 7.26
C GLY A 38 -12.55 3.30 7.17
N LEU A 39 -11.75 3.43 8.24
CA LEU A 39 -10.32 3.13 8.20
C LEU A 39 -10.03 1.68 8.57
N TYR A 40 -9.14 1.03 7.82
CA TYR A 40 -8.68 -0.32 8.12
C TYR A 40 -7.68 -0.32 9.30
N GLY A 41 -7.85 -1.29 10.21
CA GLY A 41 -7.03 -1.48 11.40
C GLY A 41 -7.52 -0.69 12.61
N THR A 42 -7.03 -1.04 13.80
CA THR A 42 -7.47 -0.46 15.09
C THR A 42 -6.43 0.41 15.78
N LYS A 43 -5.21 0.48 15.23
CA LYS A 43 -4.11 1.29 15.77
C LYS A 43 -4.26 2.75 15.36
N ASP A 44 -3.72 3.64 16.20
CA ASP A 44 -3.68 5.09 15.97
C ASP A 44 -3.21 5.40 14.54
N PRO A 45 -3.99 6.15 13.74
CA PRO A 45 -3.66 6.44 12.36
C PRO A 45 -2.81 7.69 12.16
N GLN A 46 -2.42 8.40 13.24
CA GLN A 46 -1.78 9.71 13.18
C GLN A 46 -0.59 9.79 12.21
N TYR A 47 0.14 8.70 12.00
CA TYR A 47 1.38 8.67 11.22
C TYR A 47 1.32 7.82 9.95
N ASP A 48 0.25 7.08 9.71
CA ASP A 48 0.19 6.13 8.59
C ASP A 48 -1.21 5.94 7.98
N GLY A 49 -2.25 6.60 8.50
CA GLY A 49 -3.65 6.31 8.14
C GLY A 49 -3.91 6.25 6.63
N VAL A 50 -3.51 7.27 5.88
CA VAL A 50 -3.66 7.32 4.42
C VAL A 50 -2.81 6.26 3.73
N PHE A 51 -1.57 6.08 4.16
CA PHE A 51 -0.65 5.09 3.58
C PHE A 51 -1.18 3.67 3.78
N ARG A 52 -1.48 3.30 5.02
CA ARG A 52 -2.09 2.04 5.45
C ARG A 52 -3.37 1.73 4.67
N GLN A 53 -4.26 2.71 4.55
CA GLN A 53 -5.52 2.54 3.82
C GLN A 53 -5.28 2.27 2.32
N SER A 54 -4.31 2.96 1.74
CA SER A 54 -3.95 2.81 0.33
C SER A 54 -3.37 1.42 0.04
N LEU A 55 -2.50 0.90 0.92
CA LEU A 55 -1.99 -0.46 0.81
C LEU A 55 -3.10 -1.51 0.94
N ALA A 56 -4.06 -1.31 1.84
CA ALA A 56 -5.20 -2.21 1.98
C ALA A 56 -6.01 -2.29 0.67
N PHE A 57 -6.28 -1.16 0.02
CA PHE A 57 -6.98 -1.13 -1.27
C PHE A 57 -6.21 -1.79 -2.40
N LEU A 58 -4.91 -1.51 -2.50
CA LEU A 58 -4.05 -2.14 -3.49
C LEU A 58 -4.02 -3.67 -3.32
N ALA A 59 -4.00 -4.17 -2.08
CA ALA A 59 -4.01 -5.60 -1.79
C ALA A 59 -5.38 -6.24 -2.06
N GLN A 60 -6.47 -5.52 -1.78
CA GLN A 60 -7.82 -5.94 -2.12
C GLN A 60 -8.00 -6.05 -3.64
N GLU A 61 -7.59 -5.03 -4.41
CA GLU A 61 -7.63 -5.05 -5.87
C GLU A 61 -6.82 -6.22 -6.45
N LYS A 62 -5.60 -6.46 -5.95
CA LYS A 62 -4.80 -7.63 -6.35
C LYS A 62 -5.50 -8.97 -6.09
N ALA A 63 -6.34 -9.03 -5.07
CA ALA A 63 -7.13 -10.22 -4.75
C ALA A 63 -8.51 -10.24 -5.44
N GLY A 64 -8.82 -9.30 -6.32
CA GLY A 64 -10.13 -9.17 -6.97
C GLY A 64 -11.26 -8.78 -6.01
N VAL A 65 -10.91 -8.15 -4.89
CA VAL A 65 -11.85 -7.69 -3.86
C VAL A 65 -12.06 -6.19 -4.03
N LYS A 66 -13.32 -5.77 -4.22
CA LYS A 66 -13.66 -4.36 -4.27
C LYS A 66 -13.76 -3.78 -2.85
N PRO A 67 -13.01 -2.73 -2.50
CA PRO A 67 -13.08 -2.14 -1.17
C PRO A 67 -14.47 -1.59 -0.82
N ALA A 68 -14.73 -1.42 0.48
CA ALA A 68 -15.97 -0.84 0.96
C ALA A 68 -16.10 0.63 0.55
N GLY A 69 -17.25 1.04 -0.02
CA GLY A 69 -17.48 2.43 -0.45
C GLY A 69 -17.26 3.49 0.65
N GLN A 70 -17.56 3.18 1.92
CA GLN A 70 -17.28 4.10 3.04
C GLN A 70 -15.78 4.27 3.32
N ALA A 71 -14.98 3.24 3.06
CA ALA A 71 -13.52 3.31 3.17
C ALA A 71 -12.94 4.14 2.03
N VAL A 72 -13.43 3.95 0.81
CA VAL A 72 -13.04 4.75 -0.37
C VAL A 72 -13.39 6.22 -0.12
N THR A 73 -14.61 6.48 0.35
CA THR A 73 -15.06 7.84 0.75
C THR A 73 -14.12 8.45 1.79
N TRP A 74 -13.74 7.67 2.81
CA TRP A 74 -12.79 8.12 3.82
C TRP A 74 -11.46 8.53 3.18
N LEU A 75 -10.85 7.69 2.34
CA LEU A 75 -9.57 8.00 1.69
C LEU A 75 -9.70 9.25 0.84
N THR A 76 -10.69 9.34 -0.04
CA THR A 76 -10.87 10.54 -0.90
C THR A 76 -11.11 11.81 -0.08
N GLY A 77 -11.79 11.72 1.06
CA GLY A 77 -12.01 12.86 1.96
C GLY A 77 -10.72 13.38 2.61
N GLN A 78 -9.69 12.54 2.74
CA GLN A 78 -8.40 12.97 3.30
C GLN A 78 -7.65 13.93 2.37
N GLN A 79 -7.95 13.94 1.06
CA GLN A 79 -7.26 14.80 0.10
C GLN A 79 -7.47 16.29 0.40
N CYS A 80 -6.39 17.06 0.39
CA CYS A 80 -6.43 18.51 0.48
C CYS A 80 -6.83 19.15 -0.86
N GLU A 81 -7.26 20.41 -0.83
CA GLU A 81 -7.59 21.17 -2.05
C GLU A 81 -6.42 21.23 -3.05
N SER A 82 -5.18 21.27 -2.54
CA SER A 82 -3.95 21.23 -3.33
C SER A 82 -3.77 19.92 -4.11
N GLY A 83 -4.49 18.85 -3.76
CA GLY A 83 -4.30 17.49 -4.26
C GLY A 83 -3.43 16.60 -3.37
N ALA A 84 -2.70 17.19 -2.43
CA ALA A 84 -1.85 16.47 -1.49
C ALA A 84 -2.65 15.73 -0.42
N PHE A 85 -2.00 14.77 0.22
CA PHE A 85 -2.46 14.12 1.43
C PHE A 85 -1.48 14.43 2.57
N THR A 86 -2.01 14.43 3.80
CA THR A 86 -1.21 14.25 5.01
C THR A 86 -1.20 12.77 5.38
N ALA A 87 -0.45 12.37 6.41
CA ALA A 87 -0.55 11.01 6.96
C ALA A 87 -1.98 10.69 7.46
N PHE A 88 -2.64 11.66 8.08
CA PHE A 88 -4.00 11.55 8.60
C PHE A 88 -4.61 12.92 8.92
N ARG A 89 -5.92 13.07 8.70
CA ARG A 89 -6.77 14.18 9.15
C ARG A 89 -7.92 13.60 9.97
N ALA A 90 -7.98 13.98 11.25
CA ALA A 90 -9.03 13.58 12.16
C ALA A 90 -10.42 14.09 11.74
N ASP A 91 -10.47 15.29 11.13
CA ASP A 91 -11.69 15.88 10.59
C ASP A 91 -11.47 16.32 9.14
N ALA A 92 -11.83 15.43 8.22
CA ALA A 92 -11.72 15.64 6.78
C ALA A 92 -12.73 16.65 6.21
N THR A 93 -13.74 17.06 6.99
CA THR A 93 -14.77 18.02 6.54
C THR A 93 -14.28 19.47 6.58
N LYS A 94 -13.25 19.75 7.38
CA LYS A 94 -12.61 21.07 7.45
C LYS A 94 -11.55 21.21 6.36
N PRO A 95 -11.32 22.41 5.81
CA PRO A 95 -10.17 22.67 4.95
C PRO A 95 -8.87 22.18 5.58
N CYS A 96 -7.91 21.74 4.77
CA CYS A 96 -6.59 21.39 5.29
C CYS A 96 -5.95 22.60 5.96
N ASP A 97 -5.34 22.38 7.14
CA ASP A 97 -4.55 23.41 7.81
C ASP A 97 -3.42 23.83 6.85
N PRO A 98 -3.25 25.13 6.55
CA PRO A 98 -2.12 25.62 5.75
C PRO A 98 -0.74 25.24 6.31
N LYS A 99 -0.66 24.86 7.60
CA LYS A 99 0.55 24.38 8.28
C LYS A 99 0.60 22.86 8.41
N ALA A 100 -0.36 22.14 7.83
CA ALA A 100 -0.35 20.69 7.83
C ALA A 100 0.92 20.17 7.17
N MET A 101 1.50 19.13 7.77
CA MET A 101 2.64 18.42 7.18
C MET A 101 2.12 17.56 6.04
N LEU A 102 2.26 18.06 4.81
CA LEU A 102 1.94 17.32 3.60
C LEU A 102 3.00 16.24 3.36
N ASP A 103 2.55 15.11 2.81
CA ASP A 103 3.30 13.86 2.77
C ASP A 103 3.30 13.31 1.33
N THR A 104 4.49 13.25 0.73
CA THR A 104 4.66 12.76 -0.65
C THR A 104 4.40 11.26 -0.76
N ASN A 105 4.68 10.49 0.29
CA ASN A 105 4.53 9.04 0.30
C ASN A 105 3.06 8.66 0.47
N ALA A 106 2.36 9.31 1.42
CA ALA A 106 0.91 9.16 1.58
C ALA A 106 0.17 9.58 0.30
N THR A 107 0.56 10.70 -0.31
CA THR A 107 -0.02 11.15 -1.58
C THR A 107 0.21 10.14 -2.70
N SER A 108 1.43 9.61 -2.82
CA SER A 108 1.79 8.64 -3.86
C SER A 108 1.06 7.31 -3.70
N ALA A 109 0.96 6.80 -2.46
CA ALA A 109 0.21 5.59 -2.17
C ALA A 109 -1.29 5.77 -2.48
N ALA A 110 -1.87 6.91 -2.06
CA ALA A 110 -3.27 7.23 -2.34
C ALA A 110 -3.53 7.34 -3.85
N VAL A 111 -2.64 7.99 -4.61
CA VAL A 111 -2.75 8.06 -6.07
C VAL A 111 -2.73 6.66 -6.69
N GLN A 112 -1.79 5.81 -6.32
CA GLN A 112 -1.73 4.43 -6.84
C GLN A 112 -2.99 3.63 -6.51
N ALA A 113 -3.51 3.75 -5.29
CA ALA A 113 -4.75 3.09 -4.88
C ALA A 113 -5.97 3.62 -5.66
N LEU A 114 -6.10 4.94 -5.80
CA LEU A 114 -7.22 5.57 -6.54
C LEU A 114 -7.18 5.27 -8.04
N VAL A 115 -5.99 5.14 -8.63
CA VAL A 115 -5.83 4.62 -9.99
C VAL A 115 -6.35 3.19 -10.08
N ALA A 116 -5.94 2.31 -9.16
CA ALA A 116 -6.35 0.90 -9.17
C ALA A 116 -7.86 0.72 -9.04
N LEU A 117 -8.52 1.56 -8.23
CA LEU A 117 -9.98 1.53 -8.06
C LEU A 117 -10.77 2.08 -9.25
N GLY A 118 -10.16 2.97 -10.04
CA GLY A 118 -10.81 3.68 -11.14
C GLY A 118 -11.87 4.71 -10.68
N GLY A 119 -12.35 5.54 -11.60
CA GLY A 119 -13.42 6.52 -11.32
C GLY A 119 -13.01 7.70 -10.43
N HIS A 120 -11.71 7.90 -10.22
CA HIS A 120 -11.14 8.93 -9.34
C HIS A 120 -10.14 9.85 -10.07
N ASP A 121 -10.34 10.05 -11.38
CA ASP A 121 -9.40 10.75 -12.28
C ASP A 121 -9.04 12.17 -11.79
N ASP A 122 -10.02 12.92 -11.27
CA ASP A 122 -9.78 14.26 -10.75
C ASP A 122 -8.87 14.26 -9.51
N ALA A 123 -9.07 13.31 -8.60
CA ALA A 123 -8.25 13.16 -7.40
C ALA A 123 -6.83 12.74 -7.77
N VAL A 124 -6.69 11.79 -8.71
CA VAL A 124 -5.40 11.34 -9.26
C VAL A 124 -4.66 12.51 -9.91
N LYS A 125 -5.33 13.24 -10.80
CA LYS A 125 -4.75 14.39 -11.52
C LYS A 125 -4.26 15.48 -10.56
N LYS A 126 -5.03 15.80 -9.52
CA LYS A 126 -4.62 16.77 -8.49
C LYS A 126 -3.42 16.27 -7.70
N GLY A 127 -3.41 15.01 -7.27
CA GLY A 127 -2.28 14.40 -6.56
C GLY A 127 -1.00 14.43 -7.38
N ILE A 128 -1.06 14.02 -8.65
CA ILE A 128 0.07 14.06 -9.59
C ILE A 128 0.54 15.50 -9.85
N GLY A 129 -0.40 16.44 -10.06
CA GLY A 129 -0.08 17.85 -10.23
C GLY A 129 0.66 18.41 -9.02
N TRP A 130 0.23 18.06 -7.81
CA TRP A 130 0.93 18.45 -6.59
C TRP A 130 2.32 17.82 -6.47
N LEU A 131 2.46 16.52 -6.70
CA LEU A 131 3.76 15.83 -6.67
C LEU A 131 4.76 16.48 -7.63
N LYS A 132 4.35 16.79 -8.86
CA LYS A 132 5.18 17.52 -9.83
C LYS A 132 5.60 18.90 -9.33
N SER A 133 4.73 19.60 -8.59
CA SER A 133 5.01 20.94 -8.06
C SER A 133 6.02 20.97 -6.92
N VAL A 134 6.23 19.84 -6.23
CA VAL A 134 7.14 19.73 -5.07
C VAL A 134 8.39 18.89 -5.37
N GLN A 135 8.67 18.61 -6.64
CA GLN A 135 9.91 17.95 -7.07
C GLN A 135 11.12 18.84 -6.76
N ASN A 136 12.17 18.26 -6.19
CA ASN A 136 13.41 18.96 -5.89
C ASN A 136 14.27 19.16 -7.16
N ASP A 137 15.22 20.09 -7.08
CA ASP A 137 16.11 20.44 -8.22
C ASP A 137 16.97 19.26 -8.69
N ASP A 138 17.26 18.29 -7.82
CA ASP A 138 17.97 17.04 -8.14
C ASP A 138 17.11 16.01 -8.91
N GLY A 139 15.82 16.29 -9.08
CA GLY A 139 14.86 15.40 -9.73
C GLY A 139 14.14 14.45 -8.77
N GLY A 140 14.55 14.38 -7.50
CA GLY A 140 13.95 13.52 -6.49
C GLY A 140 12.86 14.20 -5.64
N TRP A 141 12.39 13.46 -4.65
CA TRP A 141 11.41 13.91 -3.65
C TRP A 141 11.88 13.58 -2.24
N ALA A 142 11.48 14.44 -1.31
CA ALA A 142 11.57 14.19 0.11
C ALA A 142 10.23 13.71 0.65
N TYR A 143 10.24 12.98 1.76
CA TYR A 143 9.02 12.62 2.51
C TYR A 143 8.11 13.83 2.79
N ASN A 144 8.68 14.91 3.35
CA ASN A 144 8.01 16.20 3.48
C ASN A 144 8.66 17.23 2.53
N PRO A 145 7.88 17.90 1.65
CA PRO A 145 8.39 18.92 0.75
C PRO A 145 9.25 19.99 1.43
N GLY A 146 10.30 20.44 0.75
CA GLY A 146 11.27 21.41 1.27
C GLY A 146 12.46 20.79 2.01
N SER A 147 12.45 19.48 2.24
CA SER A 147 13.61 18.72 2.73
C SER A 147 14.43 18.13 1.58
N LYS A 148 15.60 17.55 1.90
CA LYS A 148 16.44 16.83 0.91
C LYS A 148 15.71 15.60 0.38
N SER A 149 15.92 15.28 -0.90
CA SER A 149 15.39 14.07 -1.52
C SER A 149 15.90 12.80 -0.84
N ASP A 150 15.11 11.74 -0.88
CA ASP A 150 15.47 10.39 -0.44
C ASP A 150 15.03 9.33 -1.46
N ALA A 151 15.68 8.16 -1.42
CA ALA A 151 15.44 7.10 -2.38
C ALA A 151 14.01 6.53 -2.30
N ASN A 152 13.48 6.30 -1.09
CA ASN A 152 12.16 5.71 -0.88
C ASN A 152 11.05 6.63 -1.42
N SER A 153 11.09 7.92 -1.06
CA SER A 153 10.10 8.90 -1.49
C SER A 153 10.19 9.16 -2.98
N THR A 154 11.41 9.19 -3.54
CA THR A 154 11.58 9.29 -5.00
C THR A 154 11.00 8.07 -5.73
N ALA A 155 11.26 6.85 -5.23
CA ALA A 155 10.78 5.62 -5.83
C ALA A 155 9.25 5.50 -5.81
N ILE A 156 8.60 5.79 -4.68
CA ILE A 156 7.14 5.70 -4.59
C ILE A 156 6.45 6.76 -5.46
N VAL A 157 7.05 7.95 -5.63
CA VAL A 157 6.55 8.97 -6.56
C VAL A 157 6.69 8.51 -8.01
N ILE A 158 7.80 7.86 -8.39
CA ILE A 158 7.94 7.24 -9.72
C ILE A 158 6.81 6.23 -9.96
N GLY A 159 6.52 5.39 -8.97
CA GLY A 159 5.41 4.44 -9.02
C GLY A 159 4.05 5.11 -9.20
N ALA A 160 3.79 6.21 -8.50
CA ALA A 160 2.55 6.97 -8.64
C ALA A 160 2.41 7.64 -10.01
N LEU A 161 3.49 8.23 -10.53
CA LEU A 161 3.54 8.79 -11.88
C LEU A 161 3.22 7.71 -12.92
N ALA A 162 3.91 6.55 -12.86
CA ALA A 162 3.70 5.46 -13.78
C ALA A 162 2.27 4.90 -13.71
N ALA A 163 1.72 4.71 -12.51
CA ALA A 163 0.34 4.24 -12.32
C ALA A 163 -0.67 5.22 -12.95
N ALA A 164 -0.44 6.52 -12.81
CA ALA A 164 -1.30 7.55 -13.41
C ALA A 164 -1.12 7.72 -14.94
N GLY A 165 -0.30 6.88 -15.59
CA GLY A 165 -0.04 6.94 -17.03
C GLY A 165 0.93 8.07 -17.44
N GLU A 166 1.56 8.73 -16.49
CA GLU A 166 2.66 9.66 -16.76
C GLU A 166 3.92 8.87 -17.14
N LYS A 167 4.81 9.48 -17.91
CA LYS A 167 6.13 8.92 -18.20
C LYS A 167 7.13 9.53 -17.22
N PRO A 168 7.62 8.78 -16.21
CA PRO A 168 8.48 9.36 -15.19
C PRO A 168 9.72 10.06 -15.78
N ALA A 169 10.32 9.50 -16.83
CA ALA A 169 11.47 10.10 -17.51
C ALA A 169 11.21 11.50 -18.10
N GLU A 170 9.95 11.83 -18.42
CA GLU A 170 9.54 13.13 -18.99
C GLU A 170 9.15 14.15 -17.91
N VAL A 171 9.00 13.75 -16.66
CA VAL A 171 8.73 14.65 -15.53
C VAL A 171 10.02 15.32 -15.09
N LYS A 172 10.20 16.60 -15.43
CA LYS A 172 11.45 17.32 -15.19
C LYS A 172 11.35 18.30 -14.03
N SER A 173 12.38 18.33 -13.19
CA SER A 173 12.53 19.35 -12.15
C SER A 173 12.56 20.75 -12.79
N ALA A 174 11.97 21.73 -12.09
CA ALA A 174 11.82 23.08 -12.60
C ALA A 174 13.18 23.75 -12.90
N LYS A 175 14.21 23.42 -12.10
CA LYS A 175 15.59 23.87 -12.33
C LYS A 175 16.47 22.68 -12.70
N GLY A 176 17.26 22.82 -13.75
CA GLY A 176 18.22 21.80 -14.19
C GLY A 176 17.61 20.65 -15.01
N GLY A 177 16.28 20.54 -15.07
CA GLY A 177 15.60 19.61 -15.98
C GLY A 177 15.88 18.13 -15.67
N LYS A 178 16.11 17.79 -14.40
CA LYS A 178 16.42 16.42 -13.96
C LYS A 178 15.15 15.58 -13.88
N SER A 179 15.25 14.34 -14.32
CA SER A 179 14.18 13.36 -14.20
C SER A 179 14.17 12.71 -12.81
N PRO A 180 13.11 11.98 -12.43
CA PRO A 180 13.07 11.17 -11.22
C PRO A 180 14.21 10.16 -11.16
N PHE A 181 14.55 9.59 -12.32
CA PHE A 181 15.63 8.61 -12.44
C PHE A 181 17.01 9.25 -12.22
N ASP A 182 17.24 10.48 -12.69
CA ASP A 182 18.47 11.21 -12.40
C ASP A 182 18.65 11.40 -10.88
N GLY A 183 17.58 11.79 -10.18
CA GLY A 183 17.58 11.96 -8.73
C GLY A 183 17.79 10.65 -7.99
N LEU A 184 17.05 9.60 -8.36
CA LEU A 184 17.14 8.28 -7.72
C LEU A 184 18.54 7.67 -7.86
N LEU A 185 19.18 7.81 -9.02
CA LEU A 185 20.54 7.33 -9.27
C LEU A 185 21.62 8.04 -8.43
N THR A 186 21.33 9.21 -7.84
CA THR A 186 22.27 9.86 -6.90
C THR A 186 22.44 9.09 -5.60
N PHE A 187 21.53 8.17 -5.27
CA PHE A 187 21.59 7.32 -4.08
C PHE A 187 22.22 5.95 -4.34
N ALA A 188 22.56 5.61 -5.58
CA ALA A 188 23.15 4.32 -5.93
C ALA A 188 24.60 4.23 -5.46
N LEU A 189 24.94 3.13 -4.77
CA LEU A 189 26.31 2.82 -4.40
C LEU A 189 26.99 2.03 -5.54
N PRO A 190 28.29 2.24 -5.78
CA PRO A 190 29.00 1.54 -6.85
C PRO A 190 29.22 0.05 -6.50
N CYS A 191 29.56 -0.74 -7.52
CA CYS A 191 29.86 -2.17 -7.38
C CYS A 191 31.33 -2.48 -7.06
N ASP A 192 32.22 -1.48 -7.09
CA ASP A 192 33.68 -1.67 -7.06
C ASP A 192 34.32 -1.66 -5.66
N GLY A 193 33.55 -2.01 -4.64
CA GLY A 193 34.08 -2.26 -3.30
C GLY A 193 33.04 -2.36 -2.20
N PRO A 194 33.48 -2.55 -0.94
CA PRO A 194 32.60 -2.69 0.20
C PRO A 194 31.69 -1.47 0.35
N SER A 195 30.37 -1.69 0.23
CA SER A 195 29.39 -0.66 0.54
C SER A 195 29.21 -0.58 2.05
N PRO A 196 29.61 0.52 2.73
CA PRO A 196 29.41 0.64 4.16
C PRO A 196 27.90 0.66 4.45
N SER A 197 27.44 -0.16 5.40
CA SER A 197 26.02 -0.26 5.75
C SER A 197 25.65 0.71 6.86
N SER A 198 24.45 1.29 6.78
CA SER A 198 23.85 2.05 7.89
C SER A 198 23.18 1.14 8.94
N GLU A 199 23.06 -0.15 8.66
CA GLU A 199 22.19 -1.11 9.38
C GLU A 199 22.95 -2.05 10.32
N GLY A 200 24.26 -1.85 10.52
CA GLY A 200 25.11 -2.69 11.38
C GLY A 200 26.19 -3.48 10.64
N ALA A 201 26.96 -4.30 11.36
CA ALA A 201 28.27 -4.80 10.92
C ALA A 201 28.24 -5.70 9.67
N GLY A 202 28.94 -5.25 8.62
CA GLY A 202 29.24 -5.98 7.39
C GLY A 202 28.77 -5.20 6.17
N GLY A 203 29.68 -4.48 5.51
CA GLY A 203 29.37 -3.96 4.18
C GLY A 203 29.32 -5.08 3.15
N ASP A 204 28.48 -4.96 2.13
CA ASP A 204 28.50 -5.92 1.01
C ASP A 204 29.78 -5.68 0.19
N PRO A 205 30.70 -6.67 0.09
CA PRO A 205 31.94 -6.51 -0.67
C PRO A 205 31.72 -6.24 -2.16
N ASN A 206 30.52 -6.53 -2.69
CA ASN A 206 30.18 -6.36 -4.11
C ASN A 206 29.33 -5.11 -4.40
N GLY A 207 28.98 -4.34 -3.36
CA GLY A 207 28.23 -3.09 -3.46
C GLY A 207 26.89 -3.18 -4.21
N GLY A 208 26.51 -2.08 -4.87
CA GLY A 208 25.30 -2.01 -5.70
C GLY A 208 23.98 -1.67 -4.99
N ALA A 209 24.01 -1.50 -3.67
CA ALA A 209 22.84 -1.05 -2.90
C ALA A 209 22.43 0.39 -3.26
N PHE A 210 21.29 0.83 -2.72
CA PHE A 210 20.95 2.25 -2.61
C PHE A 210 21.04 2.69 -1.15
N ALA A 211 21.36 3.97 -0.95
CA ALA A 211 21.21 4.64 0.32
C ALA A 211 19.81 5.22 0.47
N TYR A 212 19.34 5.36 1.72
CA TYR A 212 18.16 6.18 2.00
C TYR A 212 18.40 7.64 1.60
N GLN A 213 19.46 8.23 2.16
CA GLN A 213 19.97 9.58 1.88
C GLN A 213 21.48 9.61 2.10
N GLY A 214 22.16 10.61 1.53
CA GLY A 214 23.52 10.94 1.95
C GLY A 214 23.54 11.51 3.37
N ASP A 215 24.55 11.11 4.15
CA ASP A 215 24.75 11.63 5.50
C ASP A 215 24.70 13.17 5.50
N LEU A 216 23.92 13.75 6.42
CA LEU A 216 23.58 15.16 6.37
C LEU A 216 24.79 16.09 6.48
N LYS A 217 25.90 15.61 7.05
CA LYS A 217 27.14 16.38 7.24
C LYS A 217 28.17 16.13 6.15
N THR A 218 28.35 14.87 5.77
CA THR A 218 29.44 14.43 4.88
C THR A 218 29.00 14.13 3.46
N GLY A 219 27.69 13.98 3.22
CA GLY A 219 27.14 13.53 1.94
C GLY A 219 27.43 12.06 1.63
N LYS A 220 28.10 11.33 2.53
CA LYS A 220 28.48 9.94 2.31
C LYS A 220 27.25 9.04 2.27
N LEU A 221 27.21 8.15 1.28
CA LEU A 221 26.16 7.15 1.11
C LEU A 221 26.47 5.88 1.93
N TYR A 222 25.40 5.27 2.45
CA TYR A 222 25.46 4.01 3.18
C TYR A 222 24.38 3.08 2.66
N ALA A 223 24.72 1.81 2.42
CA ALA A 223 23.76 0.80 1.99
C ALA A 223 22.61 0.67 3.00
N ASN A 224 21.39 0.66 2.48
CA ASN A 224 20.15 0.51 3.23
C ASN A 224 19.22 -0.42 2.44
N ALA A 225 18.78 -1.51 3.06
CA ALA A 225 18.07 -2.57 2.35
C ALA A 225 16.64 -2.16 1.98
N ASP A 226 15.96 -1.40 2.85
CA ASP A 226 14.63 -0.83 2.58
C ASP A 226 14.68 0.15 1.39
N ALA A 227 15.58 1.13 1.45
CA ALA A 227 15.81 2.07 0.35
C ALA A 227 16.22 1.36 -0.95
N THR A 228 16.97 0.26 -0.85
CA THR A 228 17.31 -0.55 -2.01
C THR A 228 16.07 -1.22 -2.61
N ALA A 229 15.20 -1.83 -1.81
CA ALA A 229 13.96 -2.44 -2.31
C ALA A 229 13.06 -1.42 -3.01
N ALA A 230 12.87 -0.25 -2.39
CA ALA A 230 12.13 0.85 -3.01
C ALA A 230 12.80 1.32 -4.31
N ALA A 231 14.11 1.59 -4.29
CA ALA A 231 14.83 2.10 -5.44
C ALA A 231 14.88 1.12 -6.62
N VAL A 232 14.91 -0.19 -6.37
CA VAL A 232 14.81 -1.22 -7.43
C VAL A 232 13.47 -1.08 -8.16
N THR A 233 12.34 -1.11 -7.45
CA THR A 233 11.02 -0.96 -8.07
C THR A 233 10.85 0.40 -8.75
N GLY A 234 11.30 1.48 -8.11
CA GLY A 234 11.29 2.82 -8.67
C GLY A 234 12.13 2.96 -9.93
N SER A 235 13.34 2.38 -9.96
CA SER A 235 14.24 2.43 -11.12
C SER A 235 13.68 1.65 -12.32
N LEU A 236 12.87 0.62 -12.07
CA LEU A 236 12.11 -0.12 -13.09
C LEU A 236 10.83 0.60 -13.54
N GLY A 237 10.53 1.78 -12.97
CA GLY A 237 9.30 2.52 -13.27
C GLY A 237 8.04 1.84 -12.74
N LYS A 238 8.16 1.01 -11.69
CA LYS A 238 7.04 0.23 -11.11
C LYS A 238 6.57 0.83 -9.79
N GLY A 239 5.30 0.58 -9.46
CA GLY A 239 4.67 0.99 -8.20
C GLY A 239 4.74 -0.07 -7.09
N LEU A 240 4.01 0.18 -6.00
CA LEU A 240 3.98 -0.66 -4.80
C LEU A 240 3.57 -2.11 -5.07
N THR A 241 2.80 -2.34 -6.13
CA THR A 241 2.25 -3.65 -6.52
C THR A 241 2.97 -4.26 -7.72
N ALA A 242 4.26 -3.94 -7.87
CA ALA A 242 5.14 -4.43 -8.93
C ALA A 242 5.03 -5.95 -9.10
N THR A 243 4.79 -6.38 -10.34
CA THR A 243 4.74 -7.80 -10.71
C THR A 243 6.11 -8.29 -11.18
N ALA A 244 6.25 -9.62 -11.18
CA ALA A 244 7.45 -10.30 -11.67
C ALA A 244 7.89 -9.80 -13.05
N GLY A 245 9.19 -9.50 -13.17
CA GLY A 245 9.84 -9.22 -14.44
C GLY A 245 10.17 -10.51 -15.22
N PRO A 246 10.65 -10.39 -16.46
CA PRO A 246 11.24 -11.52 -17.15
C PRO A 246 12.43 -12.08 -16.37
N ALA A 247 12.69 -13.38 -16.47
CA ALA A 247 13.79 -14.02 -15.77
C ALA A 247 15.13 -13.35 -16.12
N ASP A 248 15.87 -12.95 -15.10
CA ASP A 248 17.15 -12.29 -15.28
C ASP A 248 18.28 -13.32 -15.48
N ALA A 249 18.92 -13.25 -16.65
CA ALA A 249 20.05 -14.10 -17.00
C ALA A 249 21.36 -13.70 -16.32
N LYS A 250 21.47 -12.47 -15.79
CA LYS A 250 22.68 -11.96 -15.13
C LYS A 250 22.81 -12.41 -13.67
N GLY A 251 21.71 -12.86 -13.07
CA GLY A 251 21.71 -13.41 -11.72
C GLY A 251 22.07 -12.35 -10.68
N THR A 252 22.98 -12.65 -9.75
CA THR A 252 23.31 -11.74 -8.64
C THR A 252 24.63 -10.99 -8.84
N ALA A 253 25.08 -10.86 -10.09
CA ALA A 253 26.26 -10.08 -10.43
C ALA A 253 25.95 -8.58 -10.29
N CYS A 254 26.92 -7.80 -9.82
CA CYS A 254 26.83 -6.33 -9.83
C CYS A 254 27.60 -5.81 -11.04
N GLU A 255 27.04 -4.85 -11.78
CA GLU A 255 27.66 -4.26 -12.96
C GLU A 255 27.79 -2.73 -12.87
N LYS A 256 28.64 -2.14 -13.72
CA LYS A 256 28.73 -0.68 -13.78
C LYS A 256 27.42 -0.11 -14.35
N ALA A 257 26.57 0.43 -13.48
CA ALA A 257 25.30 1.02 -13.88
C ALA A 257 25.49 2.36 -14.60
N THR A 258 24.88 2.49 -15.76
CA THR A 258 24.78 3.74 -16.54
C THR A 258 23.32 4.10 -16.86
N THR A 259 22.39 3.23 -16.49
CA THR A 259 20.95 3.38 -16.70
C THR A 259 20.20 2.98 -15.42
N PRO A 260 18.95 3.41 -15.25
CA PRO A 260 18.12 3.03 -14.12
C PRO A 260 17.96 1.52 -13.98
N GLU A 261 17.77 0.79 -15.08
CA GLU A 261 17.58 -0.65 -15.09
C GLU A 261 18.82 -1.40 -14.60
N GLN A 262 20.02 -0.93 -14.94
CA GLN A 262 21.26 -1.52 -14.43
C GLN A 262 21.45 -1.24 -12.94
N ALA A 263 21.04 -0.06 -12.46
CA ALA A 263 21.08 0.25 -11.04
C ALA A 263 20.04 -0.57 -10.26
N ALA A 264 18.85 -0.80 -10.84
CA ALA A 264 17.85 -1.72 -10.31
C ALA A 264 18.41 -3.13 -10.15
N HIS A 265 19.02 -3.66 -11.20
CA HIS A 265 19.67 -4.98 -11.17
C HIS A 265 20.72 -5.08 -10.06
N ASN A 266 21.58 -4.07 -9.92
CA ASN A 266 22.58 -4.03 -8.85
C ASN A 266 21.96 -4.04 -7.45
N GLY A 267 20.88 -3.27 -7.25
CA GLY A 267 20.15 -3.23 -5.99
C GLY A 267 19.48 -4.57 -5.69
N ALA A 268 18.87 -5.20 -6.69
CA ALA A 268 18.27 -6.53 -6.57
C ALA A 268 19.35 -7.58 -6.25
N ALA A 269 20.51 -7.52 -6.90
CA ALA A 269 21.65 -8.38 -6.61
C ALA A 269 22.16 -8.21 -5.17
N TYR A 270 22.23 -6.98 -4.65
CA TYR A 270 22.52 -6.70 -3.24
C TYR A 270 21.50 -7.33 -2.29
N LEU A 271 20.19 -7.15 -2.56
CA LEU A 271 19.13 -7.74 -1.74
C LEU A 271 19.19 -9.26 -1.74
N ALA A 272 19.40 -9.88 -2.90
CA ALA A 272 19.54 -11.32 -3.03
C ALA A 272 20.70 -11.87 -2.19
N ARG A 273 21.87 -11.21 -2.22
CA ARG A 273 23.02 -11.59 -1.39
C ARG A 273 22.76 -11.37 0.10
N THR A 274 22.08 -10.28 0.45
CA THR A 274 21.73 -9.95 1.85
C THR A 274 20.75 -10.96 2.44
N LEU A 275 19.78 -11.42 1.64
CA LEU A 275 18.76 -12.39 2.03
C LEU A 275 19.26 -13.83 2.03
N ALA A 276 20.24 -14.19 1.18
CA ALA A 276 20.68 -15.59 1.00
C ALA A 276 21.02 -16.37 2.30
N PRO A 277 21.66 -15.77 3.32
CA PRO A 277 22.02 -16.52 4.53
C PRO A 277 20.83 -16.86 5.45
N THR A 278 19.79 -16.04 5.47
CA THR A 278 18.73 -16.08 6.49
C THR A 278 17.31 -16.19 5.92
N GLY A 279 17.10 -15.77 4.67
CA GLY A 279 15.81 -15.59 4.03
C GLY A 279 15.10 -14.28 4.39
N PHE A 280 15.67 -13.44 5.26
CA PHE A 280 15.05 -12.21 5.77
C PHE A 280 16.06 -11.09 6.01
N LEU A 281 15.59 -9.85 5.88
CA LEU A 281 16.31 -8.64 6.27
C LEU A 281 16.22 -8.43 7.79
N LYS A 282 17.28 -7.90 8.40
CA LYS A 282 17.28 -7.55 9.81
C LYS A 282 16.83 -6.10 10.02
N SER A 283 16.31 -5.81 11.20
CA SER A 283 15.97 -4.44 11.62
C SER A 283 17.16 -3.49 11.46
N ALA A 284 16.95 -2.41 10.72
CA ALA A 284 17.97 -1.45 10.30
C ALA A 284 18.16 -0.25 11.25
N MET A 285 17.32 -0.11 12.27
CA MET A 285 17.33 1.07 13.15
C MET A 285 18.56 1.09 14.05
N PRO A 286 19.33 2.20 14.10
CA PRO A 286 20.46 2.33 15.02
C PRO A 286 20.05 2.09 16.48
N GLY A 287 20.67 1.11 17.12
CA GLY A 287 20.40 0.74 18.51
C GLY A 287 19.20 -0.18 18.73
N ALA A 288 18.49 -0.60 17.68
CA ALA A 288 17.46 -1.62 17.79
C ALA A 288 18.08 -3.02 17.99
N GLU A 289 17.34 -3.90 18.66
CA GLU A 289 17.71 -5.31 18.74
C GLU A 289 17.72 -5.93 17.35
N SER A 290 18.79 -6.66 17.03
CA SER A 290 18.90 -7.39 15.75
C SER A 290 17.83 -8.49 15.68
N GLN A 291 16.75 -8.22 14.95
CA GLN A 291 15.64 -9.15 14.75
C GLN A 291 15.17 -9.15 13.29
N PRO A 292 14.38 -10.15 12.85
CA PRO A 292 13.81 -10.14 11.51
C PRO A 292 12.89 -8.93 11.28
N ASP A 293 13.05 -8.30 10.12
CA ASP A 293 12.21 -7.22 9.62
C ASP A 293 11.30 -7.77 8.52
N PHE A 294 10.09 -8.15 8.90
CA PHE A 294 9.14 -8.80 8.00
C PHE A 294 8.64 -7.89 6.89
N GLY A 295 8.42 -6.60 7.19
CA GLY A 295 7.91 -5.63 6.21
C GLY A 295 8.94 -5.37 5.12
N ASN A 296 10.17 -5.02 5.51
CA ASN A 296 11.24 -4.78 4.56
C ASN A 296 11.62 -6.06 3.79
N THR A 297 11.51 -7.24 4.43
CA THR A 297 11.69 -8.51 3.72
C THR A 297 10.61 -8.71 2.65
N ALA A 298 9.35 -8.37 2.92
CA ALA A 298 8.27 -8.46 1.93
C ALA A 298 8.49 -7.48 0.75
N ASP A 299 8.92 -6.25 1.03
CA ASP A 299 9.23 -5.27 -0.01
C ASP A 299 10.44 -5.69 -0.85
N ALA A 300 11.46 -6.30 -0.22
CA ALA A 300 12.60 -6.89 -0.93
C ALA A 300 12.20 -8.08 -1.82
N VAL A 301 11.23 -8.90 -1.41
CA VAL A 301 10.66 -9.97 -2.26
C VAL A 301 10.02 -9.38 -3.51
N VAL A 302 9.22 -8.31 -3.36
CA VAL A 302 8.60 -7.61 -4.50
C VAL A 302 9.67 -7.04 -5.44
N ALA A 303 10.71 -6.40 -4.89
CA ALA A 303 11.83 -5.85 -5.67
C ALA A 303 12.58 -6.94 -6.45
N LEU A 304 12.96 -8.05 -5.81
CA LEU A 304 13.63 -9.17 -6.46
C LEU A 304 12.79 -9.79 -7.57
N ALA A 305 11.50 -10.00 -7.31
CA ALA A 305 10.59 -10.52 -8.32
C ALA A 305 10.47 -9.57 -9.51
N ALA A 306 10.32 -8.27 -9.25
CA ALA A 306 10.17 -7.24 -10.28
C ALA A 306 11.39 -7.13 -11.20
N ASP A 307 12.60 -7.32 -10.66
CA ASP A 307 13.86 -7.33 -11.43
C ASP A 307 14.04 -8.60 -12.29
N GLY A 308 13.47 -9.73 -11.84
CA GLY A 308 13.60 -11.02 -12.53
C GLY A 308 14.35 -12.10 -11.74
N LEU A 309 14.73 -11.82 -10.49
CA LEU A 309 15.36 -12.76 -9.56
C LEU A 309 14.32 -13.63 -8.82
N SER A 310 13.43 -14.27 -9.59
CA SER A 310 12.24 -14.95 -9.04
C SER A 310 12.57 -16.09 -8.08
N GLN A 311 13.69 -16.79 -8.25
CA GLN A 311 14.09 -17.89 -7.36
C GLN A 311 14.49 -17.36 -5.98
N GLN A 312 15.25 -16.27 -5.94
CA GLN A 312 15.68 -15.59 -4.72
C GLN A 312 14.47 -14.97 -4.02
N ALA A 313 13.57 -14.32 -4.78
CA ALA A 313 12.31 -13.81 -4.26
C ALA A 313 11.47 -14.92 -3.61
N LYS A 314 11.34 -16.08 -4.28
CA LYS A 314 10.57 -17.22 -3.78
C LYS A 314 11.14 -17.77 -2.47
N ALA A 315 12.45 -17.88 -2.32
CA ALA A 315 13.06 -18.37 -1.09
C ALA A 315 12.68 -17.52 0.13
N SER A 316 12.71 -16.19 -0.01
CA SER A 316 12.29 -15.26 1.04
C SER A 316 10.76 -15.22 1.23
N ALA A 317 9.97 -15.37 0.16
CA ALA A 317 8.51 -15.51 0.28
C ALA A 317 8.12 -16.78 1.05
N ASP A 318 8.78 -17.90 0.80
CA ASP A 318 8.56 -19.16 1.52
C ASP A 318 8.97 -19.02 3.01
N TRP A 319 9.97 -18.19 3.32
CA TRP A 319 10.32 -17.85 4.70
C TRP A 319 9.24 -16.97 5.35
N LEU A 320 8.75 -15.94 4.66
CA LEU A 320 7.65 -15.09 5.14
C LEU A 320 6.39 -15.91 5.42
N ALA A 321 6.04 -16.85 4.54
CA ALA A 321 4.89 -17.73 4.73
C ALA A 321 4.98 -18.51 6.04
N LYS A 322 6.17 -18.96 6.43
CA LYS A 322 6.38 -19.73 7.67
C LYS A 322 6.41 -18.86 8.93
N ASN A 323 6.82 -17.60 8.84
CA ASN A 323 7.21 -16.82 10.01
C ASN A 323 6.43 -15.50 10.21
N ALA A 324 5.81 -14.94 9.17
CA ALA A 324 5.32 -13.56 9.18
C ALA A 324 3.82 -13.42 9.49
N THR A 325 3.04 -14.51 9.52
CA THR A 325 1.58 -14.42 9.67
C THR A 325 1.16 -13.93 11.06
N ALA A 326 1.90 -14.29 12.11
CA ALA A 326 1.71 -13.77 13.46
C ALA A 326 2.03 -12.26 13.53
N TRP A 327 3.15 -11.85 12.91
CA TRP A 327 3.52 -10.44 12.78
C TRP A 327 2.44 -9.64 12.04
N ALA A 328 1.91 -10.15 10.92
CA ALA A 328 0.86 -9.45 10.17
C ALA A 328 -0.42 -9.28 10.99
N LYS A 329 -0.80 -10.29 11.77
CA LYS A 329 -1.94 -10.20 12.70
C LYS A 329 -1.75 -9.13 13.76
N GLU A 330 -0.56 -9.01 14.33
CA GLU A 330 -0.24 -8.00 15.33
C GLU A 330 -0.10 -6.60 14.71
N SER A 331 0.56 -6.51 13.55
CA SER A 331 0.92 -5.26 12.88
C SER A 331 -0.27 -4.60 12.21
N GLY A 332 -1.17 -5.38 11.61
CA GLY A 332 -2.44 -4.92 11.06
C GLY A 332 -2.48 -4.88 9.52
N PRO A 333 -3.35 -4.04 8.92
CA PRO A 333 -3.69 -4.14 7.49
C PRO A 333 -2.52 -3.89 6.53
N ALA A 334 -1.63 -2.93 6.82
CA ALA A 334 -0.47 -2.68 5.95
C ALA A 334 0.46 -3.91 5.88
N ALA A 335 0.66 -4.60 7.01
CA ALA A 335 1.46 -5.81 7.07
C ALA A 335 0.81 -6.97 6.27
N TYR A 336 -0.52 -7.14 6.37
CA TYR A 336 -1.21 -8.09 5.49
C TYR A 336 -1.07 -7.73 4.02
N ALA A 337 -1.18 -6.45 3.67
CA ALA A 337 -1.03 -5.98 2.30
C ALA A 337 0.36 -6.26 1.73
N GLN A 338 1.43 -6.00 2.51
CA GLN A 338 2.80 -6.33 2.11
C GLN A 338 2.99 -7.83 1.87
N LEU A 339 2.43 -8.70 2.73
CA LEU A 339 2.48 -10.14 2.49
C LEU A 339 1.68 -10.56 1.24
N ILE A 340 0.55 -9.91 0.95
CA ILE A 340 -0.22 -10.14 -0.28
C ILE A 340 0.60 -9.71 -1.51
N PHE A 341 1.30 -8.58 -1.47
CA PHE A 341 2.16 -8.14 -2.57
C PHE A 341 3.33 -9.12 -2.80
N ALA A 342 3.98 -9.58 -1.74
CA ALA A 342 5.03 -10.58 -1.83
C ALA A 342 4.52 -11.92 -2.39
N ALA A 343 3.32 -12.35 -1.99
CA ALA A 343 2.69 -13.55 -2.50
C ALA A 343 2.37 -13.40 -4.00
N ASP A 344 1.70 -12.32 -4.40
CA ASP A 344 1.36 -12.01 -5.80
C ASP A 344 2.61 -11.93 -6.70
N ALA A 345 3.63 -11.19 -6.27
CA ALA A 345 4.86 -11.00 -7.03
C ALA A 345 5.64 -12.32 -7.25
N THR A 346 5.45 -13.31 -6.38
CA THR A 346 6.10 -14.64 -6.49
C THR A 346 5.17 -15.75 -7.00
N GLY A 347 3.92 -15.43 -7.32
CA GLY A 347 2.91 -16.40 -7.74
C GLY A 347 2.43 -17.34 -6.63
N ALA A 348 2.69 -17.02 -5.35
CA ALA A 348 2.12 -17.74 -4.22
C ALA A 348 0.65 -17.33 -4.01
N ASP A 349 -0.16 -18.24 -3.46
CA ASP A 349 -1.58 -17.99 -3.21
C ASP A 349 -1.77 -17.16 -1.93
N PRO A 350 -2.23 -15.89 -2.01
CA PRO A 350 -2.46 -15.05 -0.83
C PRO A 350 -3.65 -15.54 0.03
N THR A 351 -4.48 -16.45 -0.49
CA THR A 351 -5.58 -17.07 0.26
C THR A 351 -5.12 -18.29 1.07
N ASN A 352 -3.90 -18.76 0.85
CA ASN A 352 -3.26 -19.84 1.59
C ASN A 352 -1.74 -19.60 1.75
N PHE A 353 -1.38 -18.48 2.38
CA PHE A 353 0.00 -18.12 2.63
C PHE A 353 0.40 -18.55 4.04
N GLY A 354 1.20 -19.62 4.16
CA GLY A 354 1.56 -20.17 5.47
C GLY A 354 0.37 -20.79 6.23
N GLY A 355 -0.64 -21.28 5.50
CA GLY A 355 -1.89 -21.78 6.09
C GLY A 355 -2.87 -20.68 6.51
N VAL A 356 -2.58 -19.41 6.19
CA VAL A 356 -3.44 -18.26 6.51
C VAL A 356 -3.99 -17.64 5.24
N ASN A 357 -5.29 -17.34 5.26
CA ASN A 357 -5.91 -16.52 4.24
C ASN A 357 -5.65 -15.03 4.56
N LEU A 358 -4.65 -14.44 3.92
CA LEU A 358 -4.23 -13.06 4.15
C LEU A 358 -5.32 -12.08 3.73
N VAL A 359 -5.98 -12.34 2.59
CA VAL A 359 -7.05 -11.49 2.04
C VAL A 359 -8.22 -11.40 3.00
N LYS A 360 -8.69 -12.55 3.51
CA LYS A 360 -9.76 -12.60 4.52
C LYS A 360 -9.33 -11.90 5.81
N SER A 361 -8.09 -12.09 6.24
CA SER A 361 -7.56 -11.46 7.44
C SER A 361 -7.47 -9.94 7.32
N LEU A 362 -7.01 -9.43 6.17
CA LEU A 362 -7.01 -8.00 5.84
C LEU A 362 -8.42 -7.42 5.86
N ASN A 363 -9.37 -8.07 5.17
CA ASN A 363 -10.76 -7.62 5.10
C ASN A 363 -11.43 -7.57 6.47
N ALA A 364 -11.05 -8.46 7.39
CA ALA A 364 -11.55 -8.47 8.76
C ALA A 364 -11.04 -7.31 9.61
N THR A 365 -10.07 -6.53 9.14
CA THR A 365 -9.52 -5.36 9.87
C THR A 365 -10.32 -4.07 9.64
N GLY A 366 -11.27 -4.05 8.72
CA GLY A 366 -12.01 -2.85 8.35
C GLY A 366 -13.45 -3.14 7.93
N PRO A 367 -14.13 -2.15 7.33
CA PRO A 367 -15.47 -2.34 6.80
C PRO A 367 -15.56 -3.47 5.78
N ALA A 368 -16.69 -4.19 5.80
CA ALA A 368 -16.95 -5.28 4.87
C ALA A 368 -16.80 -4.80 3.41
N PRO A 369 -16.01 -5.51 2.58
CA PRO A 369 -15.89 -5.23 1.15
C PRO A 369 -17.24 -5.24 0.43
N GLU A 370 -17.31 -4.57 -0.72
CA GLU A 370 -18.51 -4.65 -1.53
C GLU A 370 -18.73 -6.10 -2.00
N SER A 371 -19.96 -6.60 -1.86
CA SER A 371 -20.31 -7.90 -2.41
C SER A 371 -20.18 -7.80 -3.93
N ALA A 372 -19.45 -8.74 -4.55
CA ALA A 372 -19.50 -8.89 -6.00
C ALA A 372 -20.98 -9.01 -6.38
N ALA A 373 -21.49 -8.02 -7.11
CA ALA A 373 -22.84 -8.11 -7.64
C ALA A 373 -22.87 -9.39 -8.46
N SER A 374 -23.69 -10.38 -8.05
CA SER A 374 -23.99 -11.50 -8.92
C SER A 374 -24.48 -10.90 -10.23
N PRO A 375 -23.98 -11.35 -11.40
CA PRO A 375 -24.49 -10.87 -12.66
C PRO A 375 -26.01 -11.04 -12.62
N ALA A 376 -26.74 -9.94 -12.75
CA ALA A 376 -28.18 -10.04 -12.98
C ALA A 376 -28.35 -10.97 -14.20
N PRO A 377 -29.23 -11.97 -14.15
CA PRO A 377 -29.41 -12.86 -15.29
C PRO A 377 -29.73 -12.01 -16.50
N SER A 378 -28.87 -12.09 -17.52
CA SER A 378 -29.07 -11.41 -18.79
C SER A 378 -30.42 -11.84 -19.33
N SER A 379 -31.37 -10.91 -19.39
CA SER A 379 -32.59 -11.12 -20.15
C SER A 379 -32.17 -11.25 -21.62
N GLU A 380 -32.18 -12.48 -22.11
CA GLU A 380 -32.14 -12.77 -23.54
C GLU A 380 -33.27 -11.97 -24.19
N LYS A 381 -32.89 -11.00 -25.02
CA LYS A 381 -33.84 -10.40 -25.96
C LYS A 381 -34.15 -11.45 -27.01
N SER A 382 -35.29 -12.11 -26.86
CA SER A 382 -35.91 -12.82 -27.96
C SER A 382 -36.44 -11.80 -28.96
N ASP A 383 -35.87 -11.81 -30.16
CA ASP A 383 -36.41 -11.10 -31.31
C ASP A 383 -37.82 -11.63 -31.61
N GLN A 384 -38.85 -10.79 -31.40
CA GLN A 384 -40.18 -11.04 -31.93
C GLN A 384 -40.58 -9.95 -32.91
N LYS A 385 -40.61 -10.42 -34.16
CA LYS A 385 -41.21 -9.85 -35.35
C LYS A 385 -42.66 -9.42 -35.06
N SER A 386 -43.00 -8.22 -35.48
CA SER A 386 -44.36 -7.66 -35.46
C SER A 386 -45.30 -8.50 -36.31
N ASP A 387 -46.40 -8.99 -35.73
CA ASP A 387 -47.55 -9.46 -36.49
C ASP A 387 -48.82 -8.69 -36.07
N ASP A 388 -49.57 -8.35 -37.10
CA ASP A 388 -50.75 -7.51 -37.11
C ASP A 388 -52.00 -8.38 -36.84
N LYS A 389 -52.94 -7.81 -36.05
CA LYS A 389 -54.39 -8.13 -35.94
C LYS A 389 -54.90 -9.23 -34.99
N ASN A 390 -55.55 -8.71 -33.95
CA ASN A 390 -56.92 -8.96 -33.48
C ASN A 390 -57.26 -10.19 -32.60
N ASP A 391 -58.15 -9.87 -31.63
CA ASP A 391 -58.94 -10.70 -30.70
C ASP A 391 -58.28 -11.27 -29.43
N GLY A 392 -58.82 -10.84 -28.28
CA GLY A 392 -58.71 -11.58 -27.01
C GLY A 392 -58.42 -10.72 -25.77
N ILE A 393 -59.47 -10.21 -25.11
CA ILE A 393 -59.38 -9.74 -23.71
C ILE A 393 -59.19 -10.95 -22.80
N SER A 394 -58.11 -11.01 -22.00
CA SER A 394 -58.11 -11.78 -20.74
C SER A 394 -56.99 -11.37 -19.77
N VAL A 395 -57.42 -10.71 -18.68
CA VAL A 395 -57.08 -10.99 -17.27
C VAL A 395 -55.61 -11.27 -16.94
N TRP A 396 -54.90 -10.33 -16.28
CA TRP A 396 -53.83 -10.63 -15.28
C TRP A 396 -53.53 -9.43 -14.35
N TRP A 397 -54.48 -8.50 -14.16
CA TRP A 397 -54.31 -7.27 -13.34
C TRP A 397 -54.85 -7.34 -11.90
N ILE A 398 -55.16 -8.53 -11.36
CA ILE A 398 -55.61 -8.64 -9.97
C ILE A 398 -54.97 -9.87 -9.34
N VAL A 399 -53.86 -9.67 -8.63
CA VAL A 399 -53.45 -10.29 -7.33
C VAL A 399 -52.01 -9.81 -7.10
N GLY A 400 -51.84 -8.85 -6.20
CA GLY A 400 -50.52 -8.26 -5.91
C GLY A 400 -50.58 -6.96 -5.11
N VAL A 401 -51.78 -6.46 -4.82
CA VAL A 401 -52.03 -5.46 -3.78
C VAL A 401 -52.78 -6.16 -2.65
N GLY A 402 -52.06 -6.50 -1.58
CA GLY A 402 -52.64 -6.93 -0.31
C GLY A 402 -52.13 -8.25 0.23
N LEU A 403 -50.85 -8.34 0.63
CA LEU A 403 -50.47 -9.23 1.74
C LEU A 403 -49.09 -8.93 2.38
N VAL A 404 -48.82 -7.72 2.86
CA VAL A 404 -47.89 -7.54 4.00
C VAL A 404 -48.37 -6.36 4.85
N ALA A 405 -49.46 -6.57 5.59
CA ALA A 405 -49.82 -5.76 6.75
C ALA A 405 -50.65 -6.64 7.69
N GLY A 406 -50.17 -6.81 8.93
CA GLY A 406 -50.98 -7.35 10.03
C GLY A 406 -50.68 -8.77 10.48
N ILE A 407 -49.46 -9.01 10.98
CA ILE A 407 -49.31 -9.99 12.06
C ILE A 407 -49.81 -9.30 13.33
N GLY A 408 -51.01 -9.64 13.77
CA GLY A 408 -51.55 -9.17 15.04
C GLY A 408 -53.06 -9.36 15.16
N VAL A 409 -53.44 -10.05 16.24
CA VAL A 409 -54.80 -10.18 16.80
C VAL A 409 -55.64 -11.33 16.24
N GLY A 410 -56.07 -12.23 17.14
CA GLY A 410 -57.40 -12.81 17.00
C GLY A 410 -57.60 -14.30 17.32
N PHE A 411 -56.89 -14.89 18.28
CA PHE A 411 -57.48 -15.98 19.05
C PHE A 411 -58.75 -15.45 19.72
N LEU A 412 -59.94 -15.95 19.33
CA LEU A 412 -61.08 -16.30 20.20
C LEU A 412 -62.42 -16.40 19.43
N ILE A 413 -63.12 -17.51 19.72
CA ILE A 413 -64.59 -17.64 19.87
C ILE A 413 -65.46 -17.68 18.59
N SER A 414 -65.86 -18.91 18.24
CA SER A 414 -67.26 -19.37 18.08
C SER A 414 -67.25 -20.60 17.18
N GLY A 415 -67.98 -21.68 17.43
CA GLY A 415 -69.06 -21.91 18.36
C GLY A 415 -69.74 -23.19 17.90
N ARG A 416 -69.59 -24.25 18.70
CA ARG A 416 -70.55 -25.35 18.94
C ARG A 416 -71.75 -25.45 17.99
N LYS A 417 -71.85 -26.57 17.25
CA LYS A 417 -72.85 -27.65 17.45
C LYS A 417 -73.00 -28.51 16.19
N LYS A 418 -72.71 -29.81 16.30
CA LYS A 418 -73.67 -30.93 16.21
C LYS A 418 -72.89 -32.23 15.97
N ASN A 419 -72.98 -33.16 16.91
CA ASN A 419 -73.10 -34.58 16.62
C ASN A 419 -73.97 -35.20 17.71
N GLN A 420 -75.13 -35.72 17.29
CA GLN A 420 -75.99 -36.61 18.04
C GLN A 420 -75.80 -38.01 17.46
N GLN A 421 -75.83 -39.00 18.36
CA GLN A 421 -76.11 -40.45 18.21
C GLN A 421 -75.10 -41.21 19.08
N LEU A 422 -75.47 -42.17 19.91
CA LEU A 422 -76.76 -42.59 20.49
C LEU A 422 -76.37 -43.36 21.76
#